data_AF-A0A383RVV2-F1
#
_entry.id   AF-A0A383RVV2-F1
#
_cell.length_a   1.000
_cell.length_b   1.000
_cell.length_c   1.000
_cell.angle_alpha   90.00
_cell.angle_beta   90.00
_cell.angle_gamma   90.00
#
_symmetry.space_group_name_H-M   'P 1'
#
loop_
_entity.id
_entity.type
_entity.pdbx_description
1 polymer ?
#
loop_
_entity_poly.entity_id
_entity_poly.type
_entity_poly.pdbx_seq_one_letter_code
_entity_poly.pdbx_strand_id
1 'polypeptide(L)' 'MTVKEAAQRRSNVAHVQATNNLEGARLSAYMSSKMADYEKGRINSAELVAAAKARYGING' A
#
# COMPACT_ATOMS: atom_id res chain seq x y z
N MET A 1 -7.16 15.16 -4.91
CA MET A 1 -6.63 14.03 -5.71
C MET A 1 -7.20 14.12 -7.11
N THR A 2 -6.34 14.11 -8.13
CA THR A 2 -6.76 14.13 -9.53
C THR A 2 -7.14 12.73 -10.02
N VAL A 3 -7.86 12.65 -11.14
CA VAL A 3 -8.21 11.36 -11.79
C VAL A 3 -6.96 10.55 -12.14
N LYS A 4 -5.90 11.24 -12.62
CA LYS A 4 -4.61 10.62 -12.95
C LYS A 4 -3.94 10.03 -11.71
N GLU A 5 -3.90 10.77 -10.60
CA GLU A 5 -3.34 10.28 -9.34
C GLU A 5 -4.13 9.08 -8.79
N ALA A 6 -5.46 9.12 -8.86
CA ALA A 6 -6.30 8.01 -8.43
C ALA A 6 -6.08 6.75 -9.28
N ALA A 7 -5.91 6.90 -10.59
CA ALA A 7 -5.56 5.78 -11.47
C ALA A 7 -4.17 5.21 -11.15
N GLN A 8 -3.18 6.08 -10.93
CA GLN A 8 -1.83 5.65 -10.57
C GLN A 8 -1.81 4.88 -9.24
N ARG A 9 -2.50 5.39 -8.22
CA ARG A 9 -2.56 4.74 -6.89
C ARG A 9 -3.21 3.35 -6.99
N ARG A 10 -4.29 3.21 -7.75
CA ARG A 10 -4.93 1.91 -8.05
C ARG A 10 -3.98 0.94 -8.75
N SER A 11 -3.26 1.42 -9.77
CA SER A 11 -2.26 0.61 -10.47
C SER A 11 -1.17 0.12 -9.54
N ASN A 12 -0.68 0.97 -8.62
CA ASN A 12 0.35 0.58 -7.66
C ASN A 12 -0.15 -0.51 -6.70
N VAL A 13 -1.37 -0.37 -6.18
CA VAL A 13 -1.98 -1.37 -5.28
C VAL A 13 -2.18 -2.71 -6.00
N ALA A 14 -2.68 -2.68 -7.23
CA ALA A 14 -2.85 -3.88 -8.06
C ALA A 14 -1.50 -4.57 -8.33
N HIS A 15 -0.44 -3.80 -8.60
CA HIS A 15 0.90 -4.34 -8.80
C HIS A 15 1.45 -5.05 -7.54
N VAL A 16 1.27 -4.45 -6.36
CA VAL A 16 1.66 -5.08 -5.08
C VAL A 16 0.88 -6.37 -4.82
N GLN A 17 -0.42 -6.38 -5.12
CA GLN A 17 -1.24 -7.59 -4.97
C GLN A 17 -0.80 -8.70 -5.93
N ALA A 18 -0.55 -8.36 -7.20
CA ALA A 18 -0.09 -9.31 -8.20
C ALA A 18 1.27 -9.92 -7.84
N THR A 19 2.23 -9.09 -7.43
CA THR A 19 3.57 -9.56 -7.02
C THR A 19 3.50 -10.45 -5.77
N ASN A 20 2.74 -10.07 -4.74
CA ASN A 20 2.56 -10.93 -3.57
C ASN A 20 1.89 -12.27 -3.91
N ASN A 21 0.89 -12.27 -4.81
CA ASN A 21 0.23 -13.51 -5.23
C ASN A 21 1.20 -14.46 -5.97
N LEU A 22 2.12 -13.93 -6.78
CA LEU A 22 3.16 -14.73 -7.45
C LEU A 22 4.10 -15.40 -6.44
N GLU A 23 4.41 -14.71 -5.35
CA GLU A 23 5.25 -15.23 -4.26
C GLU A 23 4.48 -16.11 -3.25
N GLY A 24 3.18 -16.36 -3.47
CA GLY A 24 2.33 -17.06 -2.50
C GLY A 24 2.15 -16.31 -1.18
N ALA A 25 2.51 -15.02 -1.15
CA ALA A 25 2.46 -14.17 0.03
C ALA A 25 1.09 -13.46 0.14
N ARG A 26 0.68 -13.19 1.37
CA ARG A 26 -0.51 -12.39 1.66
C ARG A 26 -0.14 -11.22 2.56
N LEU A 27 -0.70 -10.05 2.24
CA LEU A 27 -0.59 -8.90 3.12
C LEU A 27 -1.36 -9.15 4.41
N SER A 28 -0.80 -8.67 5.52
CA SER A 28 -1.52 -8.63 6.78
C SER A 28 -2.78 -7.76 6.66
N ALA A 29 -3.83 -8.06 7.43
CA ALA A 29 -5.06 -7.27 7.43
C ALA A 29 -4.80 -5.78 7.68
N TYR A 30 -3.82 -5.46 8.54
CA TYR A 30 -3.37 -4.09 8.79
C TYR A 30 -2.82 -3.42 7.53
N MET A 31 -1.90 -4.07 6.81
CA MET A 31 -1.31 -3.50 5.60
C MET A 31 -2.32 -3.39 4.46
N SER A 32 -3.25 -4.35 4.35
CA SER A 32 -4.37 -4.27 3.40
C SER A 32 -5.24 -3.04 3.66
N SER A 33 -5.54 -2.73 4.93
CA SER A 33 -6.28 -1.51 5.29
C SER A 33 -5.51 -0.24 4.91
N LYS A 34 -4.20 -0.19 5.17
CA LYS A 34 -3.38 0.98 4.82
C LYS A 34 -3.21 1.17 3.31
N MET A 35 -3.11 0.09 2.53
CA MET A 35 -3.13 0.19 1.07
C MET A 35 -4.47 0.72 0.55
N ALA A 36 -5.59 0.31 1.13
CA ALA A 36 -6.91 0.85 0.78
C ALA A 36 -7.04 2.35 1.12
N ASP A 37 -6.47 2.79 2.25
CA ASP A 37 -6.40 4.21 2.60
C ASP A 37 -5.52 5.00 1.62
N TYR A 38 -4.39 4.43 1.18
CA TYR A 38 -3.52 5.01 0.16
C TYR A 38 -4.23 5.12 -1.19
N GLU A 39 -4.94 4.07 -1.61
CA GLU A 39 -5.71 4.03 -2.85
C GLU A 39 -6.79 5.12 -2.89
N LYS A 40 -7.49 5.31 -1.76
CA LYS A 40 -8.51 6.35 -1.57
C LYS A 40 -7.92 7.75 -1.38
N GLY A 41 -6.60 7.89 -1.33
CA GLY A 41 -5.92 9.17 -1.13
C GLY A 41 -6.01 9.73 0.28
N ARG A 42 -6.40 8.93 1.28
CA ARG A 42 -6.47 9.33 2.70
C ARG A 42 -5.09 9.44 3.34
N ILE A 43 -4.15 8.64 2.85
CA ILE A 43 -2.72 8.73 3.19
C ILE A 43 -1.88 8.83 1.91
N ASN A 44 -0.71 9.43 2.04
CA ASN A 44 0.31 9.48 0.99
C ASN A 44 1.27 8.27 1.08
N SER A 45 2.21 8.18 0.14
CA SER A 45 3.18 7.08 0.09
C SER A 45 4.14 7.06 1.27
N ALA A 46 4.56 8.23 1.78
CA ALA A 46 5.44 8.33 2.93
C ALA A 46 4.76 7.82 4.20
N GLU A 47 3.48 8.13 4.39
CA GLU A 47 2.67 7.64 5.50
C GLU A 47 2.43 6.12 5.41
N LEU A 48 2.22 5.58 4.20
CA LEU A 48 2.13 4.13 3.99
C LEU A 48 3.42 3.41 4.36
N VAL A 49 4.57 3.96 3.95
CA VAL A 49 5.90 3.41 4.29
C VAL A 49 6.17 3.52 5.78
N ALA A 50 5.86 4.65 6.42
CA ALA A 50 6.01 4.82 7.85
C ALA A 50 5.15 3.82 8.64
N ALA A 51 3.90 3.59 8.22
CA ALA A 51 3.02 2.60 8.82
C ALA A 51 3.56 1.17 8.70
N ALA A 52 4.16 0.83 7.56
CA ALA A 52 4.82 -0.47 7.37
C ALA A 52 6.05 -0.61 8.29
N LYS A 53 6.93 0.39 8.30
CA LYS A 53 8.13 0.41 9.16
C LYS A 53 7.76 0.24 10.63
N ALA A 54 6.80 1.02 11.13
CA ALA A 54 6.33 0.94 12.49
C ALA A 54 5.72 -0.44 12.82
N ARG A 55 4.97 -1.04 11.89
CA ARG A 55 4.32 -2.35 12.11
C ARG A 55 5.31 -3.49 12.23
N TYR A 56 6.40 -3.43 11.48
CA TYR A 56 7.40 -4.50 11.36
C TYR A 56 8.70 -4.21 12.11
N GLY A 57 8.79 -3.10 12.84
CA GLY A 57 9.99 -2.73 13.61
C GLY A 57 11.20 -2.42 12.72
N ILE A 58 10.98 -1.98 11.47
CA ILE A 58 12.05 -1.68 10.54
C ILE A 58 12.59 -0.27 10.84
N ASN A 59 13.75 -0.22 11.51
CA ASN A 59 14.52 1.00 11.68
C ASN A 59 15.44 1.16 10.48
N GLY A 60 15.35 2.29 9.79
CA GLY A 60 16.18 2.65 8.64
C GLY A 60 16.61 4.08 8.73
#